data_AF-A0A7J8S1U5-F1
#
_entry.id   AF-A0A7J8S1U5-F1
#
_cell.length_a   1.000
_cell.length_b   1.000
_cell.length_c   1.000
_cell.angle_alpha   90.00
_cell.angle_beta   90.00
_cell.angle_gamma   90.00
#
_symmetry.space_group_name_H-M   'P 1'
#
loop_
_entity.id
_entity.type
_entity.pdbx_description
1 polymer ?
#
loop_
_entity_poly.entity_id
_entity_poly.type
_entity_poly.pdbx_seq_one_letter_code
_entity_poly.pdbx_strand_id
1 'polypeptide(L)'
;MVPISPEYSVALGAEQMAGSVFLVIKIDGRLRWKVGTFVTERYHIHASCPAYITFGEQSDGVLVGENAVKFQFYSRCSVSL
;
A
#
# COMPACT_ATOMS: atom_id res chain seq x y z
N MET A 1 10.56 -3.03 6.12
CA MET A 1 10.99 -1.75 5.52
C MET A 1 10.76 -1.85 4.03
N VAL A 2 10.03 -0.89 3.43
CA VAL A 2 9.72 -0.88 1.99
C VAL A 2 10.78 -0.02 1.29
N PRO A 3 11.53 -0.54 0.30
CA PRO A 3 12.54 0.24 -0.40
C PRO A 3 11.86 1.29 -1.29
N ILE A 4 12.37 2.51 -1.23
CA ILE A 4 11.97 3.64 -2.07
C ILE A 4 13.03 3.80 -3.13
N SER A 5 12.64 4.06 -4.38
CA SER A 5 13.63 4.29 -5.43
C SER A 5 14.36 5.63 -5.22
N PRO A 6 15.66 5.72 -5.51
CA PRO A 6 16.47 6.89 -5.20
C PRO A 6 15.91 8.19 -5.77
N GLU A 7 15.32 8.14 -6.96
CA GLU A 7 14.72 9.29 -7.65
C GLU A 7 13.54 9.91 -6.90
N TYR A 8 12.79 9.13 -6.10
CA TYR A 8 11.66 9.64 -5.31
C TYR A 8 12.03 9.95 -3.86
N SER A 9 13.24 9.57 -3.41
CA SER A 9 13.66 9.72 -2.01
C SER A 9 13.61 11.17 -1.51
N VAL A 10 14.03 12.13 -2.33
CA VAL A 10 14.04 13.56 -1.97
C VAL A 10 12.63 14.13 -1.89
N ALA A 11 11.78 13.83 -2.88
CA ALA A 11 10.39 14.29 -2.90
C ALA A 11 9.60 13.72 -1.71
N LEU A 12 9.78 12.42 -1.43
CA LEU A 12 9.16 11.75 -0.29
C LEU A 12 9.63 12.33 1.05
N GLY A 13 10.91 12.68 1.17
CA GLY A 13 11.42 13.35 2.37
C GLY A 13 10.76 14.72 2.59
N ALA A 14 10.58 15.50 1.53
CA ALA A 14 9.90 16.80 1.60
C ALA A 14 8.41 16.65 1.94
N GLU A 15 7.71 15.68 1.35
CA GLU A 15 6.32 15.37 1.67
C GLU A 15 6.16 14.89 3.12
N GLN A 16 7.04 14.01 3.58
CA GLN A 16 7.07 13.58 4.98
C GLN A 16 7.29 14.77 5.93
N MET A 17 8.18 15.71 5.59
CA MET A 17 8.38 16.94 6.36
C MET A 17 7.17 17.89 6.31
N ALA A 18 6.43 17.92 5.20
CA ALA A 18 5.18 18.66 5.08
C ALA A 18 4.05 18.06 5.93
N GLY A 19 4.23 16.84 6.45
CA GLY A 19 3.30 16.17 7.36
C GLY A 19 2.33 15.21 6.67
N SER A 20 2.41 15.06 5.35
CA SER A 20 1.62 14.05 4.63
C SER A 20 2.26 13.61 3.33
N VAL A 21 1.99 12.36 2.96
CA VAL A 21 2.50 11.71 1.75
C VAL A 21 1.33 11.07 1.00
N PHE A 22 1.21 11.37 -0.29
CA PHE A 22 0.22 10.75 -1.17
C PHE A 22 0.90 9.76 -2.11
N LEU A 23 0.54 8.48 -2.01
CA LEU A 23 1.14 7.41 -2.81
C LEU A 23 0.08 6.54 -3.44
N VAL A 24 0.43 5.93 -4.58
CA VAL A 24 -0.36 4.85 -5.16
C VAL A 24 0.41 3.56 -4.98
N ILE A 25 -0.05 2.72 -4.06
CA ILE A 25 0.51 1.40 -3.82
C ILE A 25 0.04 0.49 -4.95
N LYS A 26 1.00 -0.01 -5.73
CA LYS A 26 0.74 -1.01 -6.78
C LYS A 26 1.12 -2.39 -6.27
N ILE A 27 0.23 -3.36 -6.47
CA ILE A 27 0.44 -4.76 -6.12
C ILE A 27 0.31 -5.57 -7.40
N ASP A 28 1.42 -6.18 -7.79
CA ASP A 28 1.48 -7.08 -8.93
C ASP A 28 1.69 -8.51 -8.41
N GLY A 29 0.74 -9.40 -8.68
CA GLY A 29 0.73 -10.74 -8.10
C GLY A 29 0.23 -11.80 -9.04
N ARG A 30 0.50 -13.06 -8.69
CA ARG A 30 -0.11 -14.22 -9.35
C ARG A 30 -0.99 -14.95 -8.36
N LEU A 31 -2.26 -15.12 -8.71
CA LEU A 31 -3.25 -15.75 -7.86
C LEU A 31 -3.63 -17.12 -8.42
N ARG A 32 -3.80 -18.09 -7.52
CA ARG A 32 -4.40 -19.40 -7.83
C ARG A 32 -5.47 -19.68 -6.81
N TRP A 33 -6.65 -20.08 -7.27
CA TRP A 33 -7.74 -20.47 -6.41
C TRP A 33 -7.78 -21.99 -6.27
N LYS A 34 -8.02 -22.47 -5.05
CA LYS A 34 -8.25 -23.89 -4.79
C LYS A 34 -9.71 -24.09 -4.41
N VAL A 35 -10.44 -24.88 -5.19
CA VAL A 35 -11.83 -25.24 -4.92
C VAL A 35 -11.90 -26.77 -4.82
N GLY A 36 -12.02 -27.28 -3.59
CA GLY A 36 -11.91 -28.71 -3.31
C GLY A 36 -10.53 -29.26 -3.70
N THR A 37 -10.51 -30.22 -4.62
CA THR A 37 -9.28 -30.83 -5.15
C THR A 37 -8.70 -30.13 -6.39
N PHE A 38 -9.44 -29.20 -6.98
CA PHE A 38 -9.02 -28.49 -8.20
C PHE A 38 -8.34 -27.17 -7.85
N VAL A 39 -7.19 -26.92 -8.49
CA VAL A 39 -6.51 -25.62 -8.43
C VAL A 39 -6.66 -24.96 -9.79
N THR A 40 -7.17 -23.73 -9.81
CA THR A 40 -7.32 -22.95 -11.05
C THR A 40 -5.98 -22.61 -11.67
N GLU A 41 -6.03 -22.14 -12.91
CA GLU A 41 -4.89 -21.52 -13.59
C GLU A 41 -4.43 -20.26 -12.84
N ARG A 42 -3.23 -19.76 -13.21
CA ARG A 42 -2.63 -18.56 -12.65
C ARG A 42 -3.29 -17.32 -13.26
N TYR A 43 -3.84 -16.46 -12.40
CA TYR A 43 -4.33 -15.13 -12.78
C TYR A 43 -3.31 -14.07 -12.43
N HIS A 44 -3.20 -13.03 -13.25
CA HIS A 44 -2.33 -11.90 -13.00
C HIS A 44 -3.13 -10.81 -12.31
N ILE A 45 -2.95 -10.65 -11.01
CA ILE A 45 -3.63 -9.60 -10.28
C ILE A 45 -2.78 -8.33 -10.31
N HIS A 46 -3.41 -7.24 -10.69
CA HIS A 46 -2.86 -5.89 -10.62
C HIS A 46 -3.81 -5.06 -9.76
N ALA A 47 -3.36 -4.63 -8.58
CA ALA A 47 -4.13 -3.75 -7.71
C ALA A 47 -3.44 -2.40 -7.59
N SER A 48 -4.20 -1.31 -7.75
CA SER A 48 -3.75 0.06 -7.50
C SER A 48 -4.56 0.66 -6.37
N CYS A 49 -3.89 0.97 -5.27
CA CYS A 49 -4.48 1.48 -4.04
C CYS A 49 -3.95 2.89 -3.76
N PRO A 50 -4.77 3.95 -3.92
CA PRO A 50 -4.41 5.28 -3.46
C PRO A 50 -4.33 5.29 -1.94
N ALA A 51 -3.22 5.78 -1.40
CA ALA A 51 -2.95 5.87 0.02
C ALA A 51 -2.53 7.30 0.35
N TYR A 52 -3.19 7.87 1.36
CA TYR A 52 -2.82 9.16 1.93
C TYR A 52 -2.37 8.90 3.36
N ILE A 53 -1.10 9.18 3.63
CA ILE A 53 -0.44 8.88 4.90
C ILE A 53 -0.10 10.22 5.57
N THR A 54 -0.70 10.50 6.72
CA THR A 54 -0.38 11.68 7.53
C THR A 54 0.59 11.33 8.65
N PHE A 55 1.50 12.25 8.97
CA PHE A 55 2.54 12.11 9.98
C PHE A 55 2.38 13.18 11.08
N GLY A 56 2.89 12.90 12.28
CA GLY A 56 2.83 13.82 13.42
C GLY A 56 1.51 13.77 14.19
N GLU A 57 1.11 14.87 14.84
CA GLU A 57 -0.10 14.93 15.68
C GLU A 57 -1.41 14.71 14.90
N GLN A 58 -1.38 14.90 13.57
CA GLN A 58 -2.53 14.70 12.68
C GLN A 58 -2.51 13.32 11.98
N SER A 59 -1.80 12.34 12.54
CA SER A 59 -1.76 11.00 11.96
C SER A 59 -3.08 10.27 12.13
N ASP A 60 -3.72 9.84 11.04
CA ASP A 60 -4.88 8.93 11.04
C ASP A 60 -4.47 7.45 11.26
N GLY A 61 -3.17 7.23 11.49
CA GLY A 61 -2.59 5.92 11.74
C GLY A 61 -2.81 5.46 13.18
N VAL A 62 -3.35 4.26 13.35
CA VAL A 62 -3.43 3.59 14.65
C VAL A 62 -2.17 2.74 14.83
N LEU A 63 -1.42 2.96 15.90
CA LEU A 63 -0.29 2.09 16.27
C LEU A 63 -0.81 0.69 16.59
N VAL A 64 -0.33 -0.33 15.86
CA VAL A 64 -0.67 -1.73 16.07
C VAL A 64 0.60 -2.49 16.41
N GLY A 65 0.82 -2.76 17.70
CA GLY A 65 2.04 -3.40 18.20
C GLY A 65 3.23 -2.44 18.25
N GLU A 66 4.45 -2.99 18.26
CA GLU A 66 5.66 -2.20 18.51
C GLU A 66 6.15 -1.40 17.29
N ASN A 67 5.93 -1.87 16.06
CA ASN A 67 6.52 -1.29 14.84
C ASN A 67 5.59 -1.27 13.62
N ALA A 68 4.28 -1.36 13.83
CA ALA A 68 3.31 -1.30 12.75
C ALA A 68 2.30 -0.18 12.99
N VAL A 69 1.99 0.53 11.92
CA VAL A 69 0.95 1.57 11.89
C VAL A 69 -0.11 1.11 10.92
N LYS A 70 -1.36 1.07 11.38
CA LYS A 70 -2.52 0.74 10.57
C LYS A 70 -3.23 2.01 10.19
N PHE A 71 -3.27 2.30 8.89
CA PHE A 71 -4.06 3.39 8.35
C PHE A 71 -5.45 2.89 7.96
N GLN A 72 -6.47 3.71 8.17
CA GLN A 72 -7.76 3.48 7.54
C GLN A 72 -7.68 3.90 6.07
N PHE A 73 -8.03 3.01 5.15
CA PHE A 73 -8.01 3.31 3.74
C PHE A 73 -9.09 4.34 3.41
N TYR A 74 -8.67 5.52 2.95
CA TYR A 74 -9.57 6.58 2.49
C TYR A 74 -10.35 6.17 1.22
N SER A 75 -9.75 5.32 0.38
CA SER A 75 -10.30 4.94 -0.92
C SER A 75 -10.16 3.43 -1.18
N ARG A 76 -11.05 2.90 -2.04
CA ARG A 76 -10.98 1.48 -2.46
C ARG A 76 -9.87 1.28 -3.48
N CYS A 77 -9.23 0.12 -3.44
CA CYS A 77 -8.28 -0.29 -4.47
C CYS A 77 -9.03 -0.66 -5.77
N SER A 78 -8.48 -0.24 -6.90
CA SER A 78 -8.87 -0.76 -8.22
C SER A 78 -8.10 -2.05 -8.48
N VAL A 79 -8.80 -3.13 -8.85
CA VAL A 79 -8.20 -4.45 -9.08
C VAL A 79 -8.57 -4.93 -10.47
N SER A 80 -7.56 -5.31 -11.25
CA SER A 80 -7.69 -6.01 -12.54
C SER A 80 -7.03 -7.38 -12.48
N LEU A 81 -7.59 -8.33 -13.24
CA LEU A 81 -7.22 -9.75 -13.31
C LEU A 81 -6.56 -10.11 -14.65
#